data_AF-A0AAP2KY16-F1
#
_entry.id   AF-A0AAP2KY16-F1
#
_cell.length_a   1.000
_cell.length_b   1.000
_cell.length_c   1.000
_cell.angle_alpha   90.00
_cell.angle_beta   90.00
_cell.angle_gamma   90.00
#
_symmetry.space_group_name_H-M   'P 1'
#
loop_
_entity.id
_entity.type
_entity.pdbx_description
1 polymer ?
#
loop_
_entity_poly.entity_id
_entity_poly.type
_entity_poly.pdbx_seq_one_letter_code
_entity_poly.pdbx_strand_id
1 'polypeptide(L)'
;MATRKSRTGNDALASLLNGDSLPTWWMQQWLESTAPITRMQLAWLQTMSEAMQHEAEFLKVVATSSEKLARCAWDPEALRDPSALSSCYQQAASEVANAAARRFSKVSELSHDLRERIWDEI
;
A
#
# COMPACT_ATOMS: atom_id res chain seq x y z
N MET A 1 -13.79 11.19 -26.52
CA MET A 1 -12.67 10.21 -26.61
C MET A 1 -11.96 10.15 -27.98
N ALA A 2 -12.28 10.98 -28.98
CA ALA A 2 -11.61 10.96 -30.30
C ALA A 2 -10.41 11.93 -30.44
N THR A 3 -10.14 12.77 -29.43
CA THR A 3 -9.22 13.92 -29.56
C THR A 3 -7.74 13.61 -29.31
N ARG A 4 -7.40 12.58 -28.49
CA ARG A 4 -5.99 12.27 -28.16
C ARG A 4 -5.26 11.58 -29.33
N LYS A 5 -5.94 10.70 -30.06
CA LYS A 5 -5.38 9.94 -31.19
C LYS A 5 -5.21 10.78 -32.45
N SER A 6 -6.05 11.79 -32.64
CA SER A 6 -5.94 12.77 -33.74
C SER A 6 -4.77 13.73 -33.55
N ARG A 7 -4.42 14.04 -32.28
CA ARG A 7 -3.35 14.98 -31.94
C ARG A 7 -1.96 14.37 -32.19
N THR A 8 -1.74 13.14 -31.74
CA THR A 8 -0.45 12.43 -31.94
C THR A 8 -0.12 12.16 -33.41
N GLY A 9 -1.12 11.90 -34.25
CA GLY A 9 -0.92 11.74 -35.70
C GLY A 9 -0.47 13.02 -36.40
N ASN A 10 -1.01 14.17 -35.99
CA ASN A 10 -0.60 15.47 -36.52
C ASN A 10 0.80 15.88 -36.04
N ASP A 11 1.16 15.56 -34.79
CA ASP A 11 2.47 15.89 -34.22
C ASP A 11 3.60 15.06 -34.85
N ALA A 12 3.35 13.79 -35.16
CA ALA A 12 4.27 12.93 -35.90
C ALA A 12 4.52 13.42 -37.33
N LEU A 13 3.46 13.83 -38.02
CA LEU A 13 3.57 14.42 -39.35
C LEU A 13 4.32 15.76 -39.31
N ALA A 14 4.07 16.59 -38.29
CA ALA A 14 4.76 17.86 -38.11
C ALA A 14 6.26 17.69 -37.81
N SER A 15 6.68 16.70 -37.01
CA SER A 15 8.12 16.47 -36.75
C SER A 15 8.86 15.92 -37.97
N LEU A 16 8.22 15.00 -38.72
CA LEU A 16 8.77 14.47 -39.97
C LEU A 16 8.90 15.56 -41.05
N LEU A 17 7.97 16.52 -41.08
CA LEU A 17 8.01 17.69 -41.97
C LEU A 17 9.09 18.72 -41.55
N ASN A 18 9.44 18.79 -40.26
CA ASN A 18 10.47 19.68 -39.72
C ASN A 18 11.90 19.10 -39.79
N GLY A 19 12.08 17.93 -40.42
CA GLY A 19 13.39 17.35 -40.69
C GLY A 19 13.94 16.41 -39.60
N ASP A 20 13.16 16.15 -38.54
CA ASP A 20 13.52 15.13 -37.57
C ASP A 20 13.36 13.74 -38.18
N SER A 21 14.40 12.92 -38.07
CA SER A 21 14.34 11.54 -38.54
C SER A 21 13.28 10.77 -37.74
N LEU A 22 12.51 9.89 -38.40
CA LEU A 22 11.55 8.99 -37.75
C LEU A 22 12.12 8.31 -36.48
N PRO A 23 13.40 7.87 -36.46
CA PRO A 23 14.06 7.40 -35.24
C PRO A 23 14.08 8.39 -34.07
N THR A 24 14.37 9.68 -34.33
CA THR A 24 14.43 10.73 -33.30
C THR A 24 13.06 10.96 -32.68
N TRP A 25 12.01 11.08 -33.51
CA TRP A 25 10.64 11.23 -33.03
C TRP A 25 10.19 10.01 -32.22
N TRP A 26 10.48 8.80 -32.71
CA TRP A 26 10.15 7.56 -32.01
C TRP A 26 10.84 7.47 -30.64
N MET A 27 12.11 7.88 -30.56
CA MET A 27 12.85 7.93 -29.30
C MET A 27 12.24 8.93 -28.31
N GLN A 28 11.83 10.11 -28.80
CA GLN A 28 11.17 11.12 -27.98
C GLN A 28 9.81 10.64 -27.44
N GLN A 29 9.01 9.94 -28.26
CA GLN A 29 7.76 9.32 -27.80
C GLN A 29 8.00 8.25 -26.73
N TRP A 30 9.08 7.47 -26.87
CA TRP A 30 9.48 6.51 -25.84
C TRP A 30 9.84 7.21 -24.53
N LEU A 31 10.63 8.27 -24.56
CA LEU A 31 10.98 9.08 -23.39
C LEU A 31 9.74 9.66 -22.70
N GLU A 32 8.81 10.23 -23.48
CA GLU A 32 7.54 10.77 -22.96
C GLU A 32 6.65 9.67 -22.36
N SER A 33 6.70 8.44 -22.89
CA SER A 33 5.97 7.30 -22.35
C SER A 33 6.51 6.75 -21.02
N THR A 34 7.75 7.09 -20.65
CA THR A 34 8.33 6.65 -19.36
C THR A 34 7.79 7.44 -18.16
N ALA A 35 7.35 8.68 -18.37
CA ALA A 35 6.85 9.54 -17.30
C ALA A 35 5.70 8.90 -16.49
N PRO A 36 4.59 8.41 -17.09
CA PRO A 36 3.53 7.74 -16.32
C PRO A 36 4.02 6.48 -15.61
N ILE A 37 4.93 5.71 -16.22
CA ILE A 37 5.51 4.50 -15.59
C ILE A 37 6.26 4.87 -14.32
N THR A 38 7.09 5.92 -14.36
CA THR A 38 7.83 6.38 -13.17
C THR A 38 6.89 6.87 -12.07
N ARG A 39 5.77 7.52 -12.40
CA ARG A 39 4.76 7.95 -11.42
C ARG A 39 4.01 6.78 -10.80
N MET A 40 3.64 5.77 -11.59
CA MET A 40 3.07 4.53 -11.06
C MET A 40 4.03 3.81 -10.12
N GLN A 41 5.31 3.70 -10.49
CA GLN A 41 6.35 3.11 -9.65
C GLN A 41 6.48 3.85 -8.32
N LEU A 42 6.45 5.19 -8.36
CA LEU A 42 6.47 6.02 -7.16
C LEU A 42 5.23 5.80 -6.28
N ALA A 43 4.03 5.79 -6.87
CA ALA A 43 2.78 5.54 -6.15
C ALA A 43 2.77 4.16 -5.47
N TRP A 44 3.33 3.15 -6.14
CA TRP A 44 3.50 1.82 -5.58
C TRP A 44 4.46 1.80 -4.37
N LEU A 45 5.63 2.43 -4.49
CA LEU A 45 6.61 2.51 -3.41
C LEU A 45 6.07 3.27 -2.19
N GLN A 46 5.32 4.36 -2.41
CA GLN A 46 4.66 5.11 -1.34
C GLN A 46 3.65 4.23 -0.60
N THR A 47 2.78 3.54 -1.33
CA THR A 47 1.78 2.63 -0.75
C THR A 47 2.45 1.51 0.05
N MET A 48 3.54 0.93 -0.47
CA MET A 48 4.31 -0.09 0.24
C MET A 48 4.93 0.45 1.54
N SER A 49 5.45 1.69 1.52
CA SER A 49 6.00 2.33 2.72
C SER A 49 4.92 2.55 3.78
N GLU A 50 3.74 3.04 3.38
CA GLU A 50 2.58 3.20 4.27
C GLU A 50 2.13 1.86 4.86
N ALA A 51 2.06 0.81 4.04
CA ALA A 51 1.74 -0.54 4.51
C ALA A 51 2.76 -1.05 5.55
N MET A 52 4.06 -0.88 5.30
CA MET A 52 5.10 -1.30 6.24
C MET A 52 5.01 -0.58 7.60
N GLN A 53 4.64 0.70 7.62
CA GLN A 53 4.45 1.45 8.86
C GLN A 53 3.30 0.84 9.69
N HIS A 54 2.17 0.54 9.05
CA HIS A 54 1.04 -0.11 9.73
C HIS A 54 1.34 -1.54 10.18
N GLU A 55 2.12 -2.29 9.42
CA GLU A 55 2.58 -3.61 9.85
C GLU A 55 3.48 -3.52 11.09
N ALA A 56 4.37 -2.53 11.17
CA ALA A 56 5.20 -2.31 12.35
C ALA A 56 4.35 -1.97 13.59
N GLU A 57 3.31 -1.16 13.44
CA GLU A 57 2.35 -0.86 14.51
C GLU A 57 1.60 -2.11 14.97
N PHE A 58 1.14 -2.95 14.03
CA PHE A 58 0.49 -4.21 14.34
C PHE A 58 1.44 -5.16 15.09
N LEU A 59 2.67 -5.33 14.61
CA LEU A 59 3.69 -6.16 15.26
C LEU A 59 4.02 -5.67 16.67
N LYS A 60 4.02 -4.36 16.90
CA LYS A 60 4.17 -3.79 18.25
C LYS A 60 3.02 -4.23 19.16
N VAL A 61 1.78 -4.18 18.69
CA VAL A 61 0.62 -4.66 19.47
C VAL A 61 0.73 -6.16 19.76
N VAL A 62 1.16 -6.96 18.79
CA VAL A 62 1.38 -8.41 18.98
C VAL A 62 2.46 -8.66 20.03
N ALA A 63 3.57 -7.93 19.99
CA ALA A 63 4.66 -8.07 20.96
C ALA A 63 4.19 -7.70 22.37
N THR A 64 3.52 -6.55 22.54
CA THR A 64 2.96 -6.12 23.83
C THR A 64 1.89 -7.09 24.35
N SER A 65 1.03 -7.62 23.47
CA SER A 65 0.00 -8.58 23.87
C SER A 65 0.60 -9.93 24.25
N SER A 66 1.66 -10.36 23.57
CA SER A 66 2.44 -11.54 23.94
C SER A 66 3.06 -11.40 25.33
N GLU A 67 3.59 -10.23 25.66
CA GLU A 67 4.08 -9.94 27.01
C GLU A 67 2.95 -10.02 28.04
N LYS A 68 1.76 -9.48 27.74
CA LYS A 68 0.58 -9.59 28.62
C LYS A 68 0.15 -11.04 28.82
N LEU A 69 0.10 -11.84 27.76
CA LEU A 69 -0.21 -13.28 27.83
C LEU A 69 0.77 -14.01 28.76
N ALA A 70 2.05 -13.68 28.65
CA ALA A 70 3.08 -14.26 29.49
C ALA A 70 2.89 -13.83 30.96
N ARG A 71 2.59 -12.56 31.22
CA ARG A 71 2.24 -12.06 32.56
C ARG A 71 1.02 -12.77 33.15
N CYS A 72 -0.04 -12.98 32.37
CA CYS A 72 -1.21 -13.74 32.81
C CYS A 72 -0.83 -15.17 33.26
N ALA A 73 0.10 -15.81 32.55
CA ALA A 73 0.53 -17.17 32.85
C ALA A 73 1.35 -17.30 34.14
N TRP A 74 2.01 -16.22 34.57
CA TRP A 74 2.86 -16.19 35.78
C TRP A 74 2.26 -15.39 36.94
N ASP A 75 1.06 -14.82 36.78
CA ASP A 75 0.40 -14.08 37.85
C ASP A 75 -0.17 -15.05 38.90
N PRO A 76 0.41 -15.10 40.11
CA PRO A 76 -0.01 -16.04 41.15
C PRO A 76 -1.43 -15.78 41.66
N GLU A 77 -1.97 -14.56 41.53
CA GLU A 77 -3.34 -14.24 41.92
C GLU A 77 -4.33 -14.69 40.84
N ALA A 78 -4.02 -14.46 39.56
CA ALA A 78 -4.82 -14.98 38.46
C ALA A 78 -4.84 -16.51 38.42
N LEU A 79 -3.72 -17.17 38.75
CA LEU A 79 -3.64 -18.64 38.79
C LEU A 79 -4.52 -19.27 39.89
N ARG A 80 -4.89 -18.50 40.92
CA ARG A 80 -5.79 -18.96 41.99
C ARG A 80 -7.27 -18.77 41.66
N ASP A 81 -7.58 -17.95 40.67
CA ASP A 81 -8.93 -17.69 40.18
C ASP A 81 -9.04 -17.97 38.67
N PRO A 82 -9.61 -19.12 38.27
CA PRO A 82 -9.80 -19.48 36.86
C PRO A 82 -10.56 -18.43 36.05
N SER A 83 -11.46 -17.68 36.69
CA SER A 83 -12.23 -16.63 36.02
C SER A 83 -11.34 -15.42 35.69
N ALA A 84 -10.53 -14.96 36.65
CA ALA A 84 -9.54 -13.91 36.44
C ALA A 84 -8.50 -14.29 35.38
N LEU A 85 -8.00 -15.53 35.40
CA LEU A 85 -7.06 -16.03 34.40
C LEU A 85 -7.66 -16.00 32.99
N SER A 86 -8.89 -16.51 32.83
CA SER A 86 -9.58 -16.52 31.54
C SER A 86 -9.82 -15.10 31.01
N SER A 87 -10.19 -14.16 31.88
CA SER A 87 -10.36 -12.76 31.54
C SER A 87 -9.06 -12.11 31.09
N CYS A 88 -7.94 -12.41 31.75
CA CYS A 88 -6.61 -11.91 31.38
C CYS A 88 -6.20 -12.37 29.98
N TYR A 89 -6.38 -13.67 29.68
CA TYR A 89 -6.14 -14.22 28.34
C TYR A 89 -7.05 -13.61 27.28
N GLN A 90 -8.34 -13.51 27.58
CA GLN A 90 -9.33 -12.99 26.64
C GLN A 90 -9.07 -11.51 26.33
N GLN A 91 -8.65 -10.72 27.30
CA GLN A 91 -8.25 -9.34 27.09
C GLN A 91 -7.06 -9.25 26.12
N ALA A 92 -5.97 -9.97 26.38
CA ALA A 92 -4.79 -9.93 25.52
C ALA A 92 -5.09 -10.45 24.09
N ALA A 93 -5.90 -11.51 23.96
CA ALA A 93 -6.33 -12.02 22.67
C ALA A 93 -7.22 -11.01 21.92
N SER A 94 -8.13 -10.33 22.63
CA SER A 94 -9.01 -9.32 22.03
C SER A 94 -8.25 -8.11 21.50
N GLU A 95 -7.16 -7.70 22.16
CA GLU A 95 -6.31 -6.61 21.70
C GLU A 95 -5.64 -6.93 20.35
N VAL A 96 -5.11 -8.16 20.19
CA VAL A 96 -4.54 -8.64 18.93
C VAL A 96 -5.62 -8.75 17.85
N ALA A 97 -6.78 -9.32 18.18
CA ALA A 97 -7.88 -9.48 17.23
C ALA A 97 -8.38 -8.12 16.71
N ASN A 98 -8.55 -7.14 17.60
CA ASN A 98 -8.93 -5.78 17.23
C ASN A 98 -7.86 -5.09 16.37
N ALA A 99 -6.58 -5.30 16.68
CA ALA A 99 -5.49 -4.77 15.86
C ALA A 99 -5.43 -5.43 14.48
N ALA A 100 -5.68 -6.74 14.38
CA ALA A 100 -5.75 -7.45 13.12
C ALA A 100 -6.93 -6.97 12.26
N ALA A 101 -8.10 -6.74 12.86
CA ALA A 101 -9.25 -6.18 12.16
C ALA A 101 -8.95 -4.79 11.56
N ARG A 102 -8.30 -3.91 12.35
CA ARG A 102 -7.84 -2.60 11.86
C ARG A 102 -6.82 -2.72 10.73
N ARG A 103 -5.86 -3.63 10.86
CA ARG A 103 -4.88 -3.93 9.82
C ARG A 103 -5.55 -4.34 8.51
N PHE A 104 -6.53 -5.24 8.55
CA PHE A 104 -7.25 -5.67 7.34
C PHE A 104 -8.01 -4.52 6.68
N SER A 105 -8.71 -3.69 7.47
CA SER A 105 -9.35 -2.48 6.95
C SER A 105 -8.35 -1.59 6.22
N LYS A 106 -7.21 -1.31 6.87
CA LYS A 106 -6.20 -0.42 6.30
C LYS A 106 -5.55 -0.97 5.03
N VAL A 107 -5.27 -2.26 4.97
CA VAL A 107 -4.76 -2.91 3.74
C VAL A 107 -5.77 -2.81 2.60
N SER A 108 -7.07 -2.95 2.90
CA SER A 108 -8.11 -2.80 1.88
C SER A 108 -8.21 -1.37 1.33
N GLU A 109 -8.07 -0.36 2.19
CA GLU A 109 -8.01 1.06 1.80
C GLU A 109 -6.79 1.35 0.91
N LEU A 110 -5.59 0.94 1.35
CA LEU A 110 -4.35 1.14 0.58
C LEU A 110 -4.41 0.46 -0.81
N SER A 111 -5.05 -0.72 -0.89
CA SER A 111 -5.25 -1.41 -2.17
C SER A 111 -6.23 -0.69 -3.11
N HIS A 112 -7.24 -0.02 -2.55
CA HIS A 112 -8.16 0.80 -3.32
C HIS A 112 -7.45 2.06 -3.84
N ASP A 113 -6.79 2.80 -2.94
CA ASP A 113 -6.09 4.05 -3.25
C ASP A 113 -4.98 3.85 -4.29
N LEU A 114 -4.22 2.76 -4.18
CA LEU A 114 -3.18 2.43 -5.17
C LEU A 114 -3.80 2.18 -6.55
N ARG A 115 -4.92 1.45 -6.62
CA ARG A 115 -5.60 1.19 -7.89
C ARG A 115 -6.08 2.48 -8.53
N GLU A 116 -6.67 3.37 -7.75
CA GLU A 116 -7.12 4.69 -8.23
C GLU A 116 -5.94 5.51 -8.77
N ARG A 117 -4.85 5.64 -8.00
CA ARG A 117 -3.63 6.36 -8.42
C ARG A 117 -2.98 5.77 -9.67
N ILE A 118 -3.00 4.44 -9.84
CA ILE A 118 -2.50 3.80 -11.06
C ILE A 118 -3.45 4.08 -12.23
N TRP A 119 -4.76 4.08 -12.01
CA TRP A 119 -5.76 4.28 -13.06
C TRP A 119 -5.72 5.70 -13.64
N ASP A 120 -5.41 6.70 -12.82
CA ASP A 120 -5.24 8.09 -13.28
C ASP A 120 -4.04 8.29 -14.22
N GLU A 121 -3.08 7.36 -14.23
CA GLU A 121 -1.87 7.42 -15.08
C GLU A 121 -1.99 6.61 -16.40
N ILE A 122 -3.07 5.82 -16.60
CA ILE A 122 -3.36 5.04 -17.83
C ILE A 122 -4.26 5.84 -18.79
#